data_AF-A0A8H4QQQ9-F1
#
_entry.id   AF-A0A8H4QQQ9-F1
#
_cell.length_a   1.000
_cell.length_b   1.000
_cell.length_c   1.000
_cell.angle_alpha   90.00
_cell.angle_beta   90.00
_cell.angle_gamma   90.00
#
_symmetry.space_group_name_H-M   'P 1'
#
loop_
_entity.id
_entity.type
_entity.pdbx_description
1 polymer ?
#
loop_
_entity_poly.entity_id
_entity_poly.type
_entity_poly.pdbx_seq_one_letter_code
_entity_poly.pdbx_strand_id
1 'polypeptide(L)'
;MSRWVFVDDTDPGITYTGPWFADKGSLDSFGDYGQPFRSTLHGINSSGAFSYTFRGAQLWITSSIQYPTIGNVTNPSWQCILDGEVLESILYTNAENLLGICHKEGLDDSPHSIAVRVDVSDDHTFWLDYVQYLPFPDAPLDTAALYIDTTDSEILLGLLGNWTKVYPGYITQQSDSSFSFEFYGVSVLWRGFYYNDLPMDATTATYSIDGQAPVPFELNGASAKSTQMKWSQVFFQTPVLEAGHHVLKVSYQGDENKTPLSLETLIVQNGTNPGSTSIAQGQSSTPTVTSTFAGPTPTSSSSSIASPQKTTNSTPLIVGGVLGGIGILLIVSGIAFFFLRRHRHKRRRPERASTPSHDPRSMQEVIHPFPLYDTTGSLSTKLSLIPPAANLAGPSRYQRPMQETIEPFPLFESTASPLTPSSSTPSAANWSSAFMSTSKGSTNSTNPYTSSASHLSTHPSPNQGNPTRDVDSGMRFTEGNGSVILPPSYTAE
;
A
#
# COMPACT_ATOMS: atom_id res chain seq x y z
N MET A 1 -2.28 18.52 -5.87
CA MET A 1 -1.33 17.45 -5.49
C MET A 1 -1.81 16.91 -4.19
N SER A 2 -1.99 15.60 -4.12
CA SER A 2 -2.91 15.02 -3.16
C SER A 2 -2.13 14.12 -2.21
N ARG A 3 -1.71 14.69 -1.09
CA ARG A 3 -1.21 13.90 0.05
C ARG A 3 -2.42 13.40 0.81
N TRP A 4 -2.55 12.09 0.90
CA TRP A 4 -3.67 11.45 1.56
C TRP A 4 -3.37 11.29 3.04
N VAL A 5 -4.36 11.49 3.90
CA VAL A 5 -4.28 11.05 5.29
C VAL A 5 -4.51 9.55 5.33
N PHE A 6 -3.63 8.84 6.02
CA PHE A 6 -3.71 7.42 6.32
C PHE A 6 -4.14 7.23 7.78
N VAL A 7 -5.22 6.49 7.99
CA VAL A 7 -5.77 6.17 9.31
C VAL A 7 -5.67 4.66 9.49
N ASP A 8 -4.72 4.25 10.32
CA ASP A 8 -4.44 2.86 10.67
C ASP A 8 -5.65 2.20 11.35
N ASP A 9 -5.83 0.88 11.20
CA ASP A 9 -6.87 0.13 11.91
C ASP A 9 -6.78 0.24 13.44
N THR A 10 -5.61 0.57 13.99
CA THR A 10 -5.45 0.79 15.43
C THR A 10 -5.77 2.22 15.88
N ASP A 11 -6.20 3.10 14.98
CA ASP A 11 -6.54 4.49 15.31
C ASP A 11 -7.75 4.56 16.25
N PRO A 12 -7.65 5.29 17.39
CA PRO A 12 -8.73 5.36 18.38
C PRO A 12 -9.98 6.11 17.89
N GLY A 13 -9.89 6.82 16.76
CA GLY A 13 -11.04 7.44 16.09
C GLY A 13 -11.92 6.42 15.36
N ILE A 14 -11.44 5.19 15.11
CA ILE A 14 -12.25 4.12 14.53
C ILE A 14 -13.07 3.47 15.64
N THR A 15 -14.40 3.50 15.47
CA THR A 15 -15.33 2.86 16.40
C THR A 15 -15.77 1.51 15.84
N TYR A 16 -15.45 0.44 16.56
CA TYR A 16 -15.82 -0.94 16.21
C TYR A 16 -17.08 -1.38 16.96
N THR A 17 -18.00 -2.03 16.26
CA THR A 17 -19.23 -2.63 16.80
C THR A 17 -19.29 -4.11 16.42
N GLY A 18 -19.42 -4.98 17.43
CA GLY A 18 -19.35 -6.44 17.26
C GLY A 18 -18.06 -7.04 17.85
N PRO A 19 -17.83 -8.35 17.73
CA PRO A 19 -16.69 -9.03 18.31
C PRO A 19 -15.42 -8.89 17.45
N TRP A 20 -14.98 -7.64 17.22
CA TRP A 20 -13.72 -7.37 16.52
C TRP A 20 -12.52 -7.80 17.35
N PHE A 21 -11.46 -8.22 16.68
CA PHE A 21 -10.20 -8.62 17.30
C PHE A 21 -9.01 -8.08 16.50
N ALA A 22 -7.95 -7.69 17.21
CA ALA A 22 -6.72 -7.25 16.58
C ALA A 22 -5.86 -8.46 16.17
N ASP A 23 -5.19 -8.34 15.03
CA ASP A 23 -4.16 -9.24 14.55
C ASP A 23 -2.88 -8.47 14.23
N LYS A 24 -1.74 -9.15 14.36
CA LYS A 24 -0.45 -8.59 13.96
C LYS A 24 0.41 -9.61 13.25
N GLY A 25 0.71 -9.32 11.99
CA GLY A 25 1.67 -10.05 11.17
C GLY A 25 1.18 -11.38 10.59
N SER A 26 -0.05 -11.83 10.88
CA SER A 26 -0.52 -13.13 10.36
C SER A 26 -0.64 -13.15 8.83
N LEU A 27 -0.86 -11.98 8.22
CA LEU A 27 -1.03 -11.81 6.78
C LEU A 27 0.11 -11.04 6.10
N ASP A 28 1.26 -10.83 6.75
CA ASP A 28 2.36 -10.07 6.14
C ASP A 28 2.89 -10.70 4.85
N SER A 29 2.81 -12.03 4.76
CA SER A 29 3.25 -12.81 3.60
C SER A 29 2.10 -13.18 2.64
N PHE A 30 0.91 -12.62 2.86
CA PHE A 30 -0.29 -13.01 2.14
C PHE A 30 -0.41 -12.24 0.81
N GLY A 31 -0.57 -12.97 -0.29
CA GLY A 31 -0.78 -12.38 -1.61
C GLY A 31 0.46 -11.72 -2.24
N ASP A 32 0.18 -10.86 -3.23
CA ASP A 32 1.17 -10.17 -4.05
C ASP A 32 1.19 -8.66 -3.82
N TYR A 33 0.21 -8.11 -3.09
CA TYR A 33 0.07 -6.68 -2.85
C TYR A 33 0.90 -6.14 -1.68
N GLY A 34 1.73 -6.99 -1.06
CA GLY A 34 2.55 -6.62 0.10
C GLY A 34 1.81 -6.81 1.42
N GLN A 35 2.48 -6.43 2.50
CA GLN A 35 1.96 -6.59 3.86
C GLN A 35 0.94 -5.49 4.22
N PRO A 36 0.02 -5.77 5.16
CA PRO A 36 -0.83 -4.76 5.79
C PRO A 36 -0.01 -3.59 6.35
N PHE A 37 -0.65 -2.43 6.47
CA PHE A 37 0.01 -1.27 7.06
C PHE A 37 0.40 -1.57 8.51
N ARG A 38 1.66 -1.26 8.86
CA ARG A 38 2.26 -1.57 10.18
C ARG A 38 2.15 -3.04 10.63
N SER A 39 1.88 -3.95 9.69
CA SER A 39 1.58 -5.36 9.96
C SER A 39 0.39 -5.55 10.91
N THR A 40 -0.55 -4.59 11.01
CA THR A 40 -1.74 -4.67 11.87
C THR A 40 -2.99 -4.85 11.03
N LEU A 41 -3.97 -5.54 11.61
CA LEU A 41 -5.31 -5.70 11.05
C LEU A 41 -6.34 -5.78 12.19
N HIS A 42 -7.56 -5.33 11.92
CA HIS A 42 -8.72 -5.64 12.77
C HIS A 42 -9.66 -6.59 12.03
N GLY A 43 -9.85 -7.77 12.61
CA GLY A 43 -10.67 -8.86 12.06
C GLY A 43 -12.03 -8.96 12.71
N ILE A 44 -13.00 -9.47 11.97
CA ILE A 44 -14.30 -9.91 12.49
C ILE A 44 -14.76 -11.19 11.78
N ASN A 45 -15.26 -12.15 12.56
CA ASN A 45 -15.74 -13.47 12.10
C ASN A 45 -17.26 -13.67 12.26
N SER A 46 -17.98 -12.59 12.60
CA SER A 46 -19.44 -12.53 12.66
C SER A 46 -19.92 -11.21 12.06
N SER A 47 -21.23 -11.00 11.98
CA SER A 47 -21.75 -9.70 11.57
C SER A 47 -21.35 -8.60 12.57
N GLY A 48 -21.04 -7.41 12.06
CA GLY A 48 -20.64 -6.25 12.85
C GLY A 48 -20.44 -5.02 11.96
N ALA A 49 -19.81 -4.00 12.51
CA ALA A 49 -19.50 -2.78 11.75
C ALA A 49 -18.30 -2.03 12.32
N PHE A 50 -17.71 -1.16 11.53
CA PHE A 50 -16.87 -0.07 12.03
C PHE A 50 -17.32 1.27 11.46
N SER A 51 -16.97 2.38 12.12
CA SER A 51 -17.23 3.72 11.62
C SER A 51 -16.07 4.68 11.91
N TYR A 52 -15.90 5.67 11.04
CA TYR A 52 -14.90 6.72 11.17
C TYR A 52 -15.46 8.06 10.66
N THR A 53 -15.09 9.16 11.31
CA THR A 53 -15.47 10.51 10.89
C THR A 53 -14.25 11.25 10.35
N PHE A 54 -14.39 11.92 9.22
CA PHE A 54 -13.29 12.62 8.55
C PHE A 54 -13.79 13.91 7.89
N ARG A 55 -12.85 14.75 7.44
CA ARG A 55 -13.13 15.93 6.61
C ARG A 55 -12.18 15.92 5.43
N GLY A 56 -12.68 15.60 4.25
CA GLY A 56 -11.86 15.43 3.05
C GLY A 56 -12.68 15.29 1.78
N ALA A 57 -12.07 15.60 0.64
CA ALA A 57 -12.70 15.64 -0.68
C ALA A 57 -12.88 14.25 -1.32
N GLN A 58 -12.14 13.24 -0.84
CA GLN A 58 -12.16 11.87 -1.33
C GLN A 58 -11.93 10.89 -0.17
N LEU A 59 -12.44 9.67 -0.33
CA LEU A 59 -12.36 8.58 0.65
C LEU A 59 -11.98 7.28 -0.06
N TRP A 60 -11.09 6.51 0.55
CA TRP A 60 -10.71 5.16 0.16
C TRP A 60 -10.63 4.25 1.39
N ILE A 61 -11.15 3.03 1.32
CA ILE A 61 -11.03 2.05 2.41
C ILE A 61 -10.33 0.82 1.88
N THR A 62 -9.32 0.36 2.61
CA THR A 62 -8.53 -0.82 2.23
C THR A 62 -8.66 -1.93 3.27
N SER A 63 -8.74 -3.16 2.77
CA SER A 63 -8.97 -4.38 3.55
C SER A 63 -8.08 -5.53 3.05
N SER A 64 -7.98 -6.60 3.83
CA SER A 64 -7.42 -7.89 3.40
C SER A 64 -8.53 -8.93 3.26
N ILE A 65 -8.56 -9.64 2.12
CA ILE A 65 -9.58 -10.65 1.83
C ILE A 65 -8.90 -12.00 1.66
N GLN A 66 -9.17 -12.95 2.56
CA GLN A 66 -8.61 -14.30 2.48
C GLN A 66 -9.45 -15.26 1.63
N TYR A 67 -10.75 -15.00 1.52
CA TYR A 67 -11.71 -15.89 0.90
C TYR A 67 -12.42 -15.12 -0.21
N PRO A 68 -12.03 -15.36 -1.48
CA PRO A 68 -12.61 -14.63 -2.59
C PRO A 68 -14.04 -15.07 -2.85
N THR A 69 -14.77 -14.24 -3.59
CA THR A 69 -16.12 -14.57 -4.05
C THR A 69 -16.07 -15.78 -4.98
N ILE A 70 -16.70 -16.90 -4.59
CA ILE A 70 -16.84 -18.09 -5.43
C ILE A 70 -18.33 -18.25 -5.80
N GLY A 71 -18.66 -18.02 -7.06
CA GLY A 71 -20.04 -18.09 -7.56
C GLY A 71 -20.91 -16.98 -7.00
N ASN A 72 -22.03 -17.34 -6.35
CA ASN A 72 -22.98 -16.39 -5.77
C ASN A 72 -22.79 -16.17 -4.26
N VAL A 73 -21.74 -16.76 -3.66
CA VAL A 73 -21.48 -16.64 -2.22
C VAL A 73 -20.37 -15.60 -2.03
N THR A 74 -20.75 -14.46 -1.44
CA THR A 74 -19.84 -13.41 -0.97
C THR A 74 -19.77 -13.51 0.54
N ASN A 75 -18.74 -14.18 1.05
CA ASN A 75 -18.53 -14.27 2.49
C ASN A 75 -17.03 -14.15 2.79
N PRO A 76 -16.57 -13.06 3.41
CA PRO A 76 -17.37 -11.98 3.99
C PRO A 76 -18.07 -11.10 2.92
N SER A 77 -19.18 -10.47 3.30
CA SER A 77 -19.83 -9.40 2.52
C SER A 77 -19.82 -8.09 3.32
N TRP A 78 -19.86 -6.96 2.63
CA TRP A 78 -19.86 -5.66 3.27
C TRP A 78 -20.66 -4.61 2.49
N GLN A 79 -21.13 -3.62 3.24
CA GLN A 79 -21.83 -2.45 2.73
C GLN A 79 -21.20 -1.20 3.32
N CYS A 80 -20.69 -0.32 2.45
CA CYS A 80 -20.20 1.00 2.84
C CYS A 80 -21.33 2.02 2.79
N ILE A 81 -21.45 2.81 3.85
CA ILE A 81 -22.50 3.80 4.06
C ILE A 81 -21.83 5.13 4.42
N LEU A 82 -21.76 6.06 3.48
CA LEU A 82 -21.21 7.39 3.68
C LEU A 82 -22.34 8.39 3.88
N ASP A 83 -22.40 9.02 5.03
CA ASP A 83 -23.44 10.01 5.38
C ASP A 83 -24.88 9.50 5.19
N GLY A 84 -25.08 8.19 5.38
CA GLY A 84 -26.36 7.50 5.16
C GLY A 84 -26.61 7.02 3.73
N GLU A 85 -25.77 7.38 2.76
CA GLU A 85 -25.81 6.89 1.38
C GLU A 85 -24.99 5.60 1.24
N VAL A 86 -25.60 4.56 0.65
CA VAL A 86 -24.90 3.31 0.34
C VAL A 86 -23.99 3.51 -0.87
N LEU A 87 -22.70 3.24 -0.69
CA LEU A 87 -21.71 3.24 -1.75
C LEU A 87 -21.68 1.90 -2.49
N GLU A 88 -21.23 1.91 -3.74
CA GLU A 88 -20.93 0.69 -4.48
C GLU A 88 -19.73 -0.04 -3.86
N SER A 89 -19.94 -1.28 -3.43
CA SER A 89 -18.87 -2.15 -2.91
C SER A 89 -18.10 -2.78 -4.07
N ILE A 90 -16.77 -2.78 -4.00
CA ILE A 90 -15.91 -3.44 -4.99
C ILE A 90 -15.73 -4.90 -4.59
N LEU A 91 -16.17 -5.84 -5.43
CA LEU A 91 -16.03 -7.28 -5.15
C LEU A 91 -14.74 -7.84 -5.76
N TYR A 92 -14.07 -8.70 -4.99
CA TYR A 92 -12.84 -9.35 -5.40
C TYR A 92 -13.01 -10.87 -5.54
N THR A 93 -12.38 -11.42 -6.58
CA THR A 93 -12.33 -12.87 -6.88
C THR A 93 -11.00 -13.51 -6.50
N ASN A 94 -10.05 -12.72 -5.99
CA ASN A 94 -8.75 -13.20 -5.54
C ASN A 94 -8.58 -12.86 -4.06
N ALA A 95 -7.79 -13.68 -3.38
CA ALA A 95 -7.46 -13.48 -1.99
C ALA A 95 -6.14 -12.69 -1.90
N GLU A 96 -6.21 -11.46 -1.40
CA GLU A 96 -5.08 -10.53 -1.41
C GLU A 96 -5.15 -9.56 -0.22
N ASN A 97 -4.00 -8.96 0.10
CA ASN A 97 -3.92 -7.78 0.95
C ASN A 97 -4.15 -6.49 0.16
N LEU A 98 -4.31 -5.39 0.89
CA LEU A 98 -4.36 -4.03 0.34
C LEU A 98 -5.45 -3.82 -0.73
N LEU A 99 -6.59 -4.51 -0.60
CA LEU A 99 -7.70 -4.41 -1.53
C LEU A 99 -8.61 -3.24 -1.16
N GLY A 100 -8.83 -2.33 -2.12
CA GLY A 100 -9.75 -1.21 -1.98
C GLY A 100 -11.21 -1.66 -2.03
N ILE A 101 -11.89 -1.66 -0.88
CA ILE A 101 -13.26 -2.19 -0.81
C ILE A 101 -14.34 -1.15 -1.11
N CYS A 102 -14.03 0.13 -0.88
CA CYS A 102 -14.94 1.25 -1.02
C CYS A 102 -14.20 2.54 -1.39
N HIS A 103 -14.84 3.36 -2.23
CA HIS A 103 -14.27 4.59 -2.74
C HIS A 103 -15.35 5.63 -3.03
N LYS A 104 -15.07 6.90 -2.75
CA LYS A 104 -15.91 8.03 -3.14
C LYS A 104 -15.06 9.27 -3.39
N GLU A 105 -15.39 10.02 -4.44
CA GLU A 105 -14.79 11.32 -4.74
C GLU A 105 -15.85 12.42 -4.75
N GLY A 106 -15.38 13.67 -4.83
CA GLY A 106 -16.26 14.83 -5.01
C GLY A 106 -17.07 15.16 -3.78
N LEU A 107 -16.53 14.84 -2.60
CA LEU A 107 -17.11 15.20 -1.32
C LEU A 107 -16.97 16.71 -1.10
N ASP A 108 -17.96 17.30 -0.44
CA ASP A 108 -17.94 18.72 -0.12
C ASP A 108 -17.07 19.00 1.12
N ASP A 109 -16.86 20.28 1.41
CA ASP A 109 -16.06 20.69 2.56
C ASP A 109 -16.89 20.66 3.85
N SER A 110 -17.33 19.46 4.23
CA SER A 110 -18.06 19.20 5.47
C SER A 110 -17.50 17.99 6.22
N PRO A 111 -17.83 17.82 7.51
CA PRO A 111 -17.54 16.58 8.23
C PRO A 111 -18.39 15.43 7.68
N HIS A 112 -17.73 14.35 7.28
CA HIS A 112 -18.32 13.12 6.78
C HIS A 112 -18.20 11.99 7.79
N SER A 113 -19.13 11.03 7.74
CA SER A 113 -19.11 9.81 8.53
C SER A 113 -19.24 8.60 7.61
N ILE A 114 -18.22 7.76 7.59
CA ILE A 114 -18.25 6.45 6.93
C ILE A 114 -18.56 5.37 7.94
N ALA A 115 -19.53 4.50 7.61
CA ALA A 115 -19.78 3.26 8.33
C ALA A 115 -19.70 2.08 7.36
N VAL A 116 -19.02 1.01 7.76
CA VAL A 116 -18.94 -0.24 6.98
C VAL A 116 -19.62 -1.33 7.79
N ARG A 117 -20.73 -1.84 7.27
CA ARG A 117 -21.41 -3.01 7.83
C ARG A 117 -20.86 -4.25 7.19
N VAL A 118 -20.47 -5.21 8.01
CA VAL A 118 -19.89 -6.48 7.59
C VAL A 118 -20.86 -7.58 7.99
N ASP A 119 -21.12 -8.50 7.07
CA ASP A 119 -21.86 -9.72 7.33
C ASP A 119 -21.01 -10.94 6.96
N VAL A 120 -20.89 -11.86 7.92
CA VAL A 120 -19.99 -13.02 7.86
C VAL A 120 -20.76 -14.25 8.32
N SER A 121 -20.81 -15.29 7.48
CA SER A 121 -21.65 -16.47 7.73
C SER A 121 -20.92 -17.81 7.93
N ASP A 122 -19.61 -17.91 7.63
CA ASP A 122 -18.91 -19.21 7.45
C ASP A 122 -17.46 -19.24 7.98
N ASP A 123 -17.19 -18.85 9.23
CA ASP A 123 -15.84 -18.83 9.84
C ASP A 123 -14.76 -18.01 9.07
N HIS A 124 -15.11 -17.37 7.96
CA HIS A 124 -14.24 -16.45 7.24
C HIS A 124 -14.06 -15.16 8.03
N THR A 125 -12.95 -14.47 7.82
CA THR A 125 -12.69 -13.20 8.51
C THR A 125 -12.67 -12.07 7.50
N PHE A 126 -13.40 -10.99 7.81
CA PHE A 126 -13.21 -9.70 7.18
C PHE A 126 -12.13 -8.94 7.93
N TRP A 127 -11.16 -8.37 7.22
CA TRP A 127 -10.05 -7.64 7.81
C TRP A 127 -10.01 -6.20 7.35
N LEU A 128 -10.11 -5.25 8.28
CA LEU A 128 -9.80 -3.85 8.01
C LEU A 128 -8.29 -3.62 8.19
N ASP A 129 -7.68 -2.91 7.24
CA ASP A 129 -6.28 -2.47 7.31
C ASP A 129 -6.19 -0.96 7.59
N TYR A 130 -6.78 -0.13 6.72
CA TYR A 130 -6.78 1.32 6.97
C TYR A 130 -7.89 2.04 6.20
N VAL A 131 -8.15 3.28 6.63
CA VAL A 131 -8.96 4.27 5.92
C VAL A 131 -8.02 5.36 5.39
N GLN A 132 -8.25 5.81 4.16
CA GLN A 132 -7.57 6.97 3.60
C GLN A 132 -8.57 8.04 3.18
N TYR A 133 -8.20 9.30 3.32
CA TYR A 133 -8.97 10.40 2.74
C TYR A 133 -8.06 11.51 2.25
N LEU A 134 -8.53 12.25 1.25
CA LEU A 134 -7.83 13.43 0.74
C LEU A 134 -8.28 14.65 1.56
N PRO A 135 -7.46 15.17 2.51
CA PRO A 135 -7.85 16.30 3.34
C PRO A 135 -8.03 17.58 2.52
N PHE A 136 -8.85 18.50 3.03
CA PHE A 136 -8.85 19.88 2.56
C PHE A 136 -7.58 20.64 2.98
N PRO A 137 -7.19 21.72 2.28
CA PRO A 137 -5.92 22.42 2.53
C PRO A 137 -5.72 22.95 3.96
N ASP A 138 -6.80 23.21 4.68
CA ASP A 138 -6.81 23.74 6.05
C ASP A 138 -6.90 22.66 7.14
N ALA A 139 -6.94 21.37 6.76
CA ALA A 139 -7.00 20.29 7.72
C ALA A 139 -5.73 20.25 8.60
N PRO A 140 -5.86 20.01 9.93
CA PRO A 140 -4.72 19.77 10.79
C PRO A 140 -4.12 18.40 10.44
N LEU A 141 -2.81 18.37 10.18
CA LEU A 141 -2.09 17.15 9.77
C LEU A 141 -0.94 16.78 10.71
N ASP A 142 -0.70 17.56 11.75
CA ASP A 142 0.43 17.42 12.68
C ASP A 142 0.56 16.03 13.32
N THR A 143 -0.54 15.29 13.45
CA THR A 143 -0.55 13.91 13.97
C THR A 143 -0.89 12.86 12.92
N ALA A 144 -1.09 13.25 11.65
CA ALA A 144 -1.53 12.35 10.61
C ALA A 144 -0.35 11.58 10.00
N ALA A 145 -0.60 10.32 9.60
CA ALA A 145 0.24 9.65 8.63
C ALA A 145 -0.14 10.17 7.23
N LEU A 146 0.84 10.62 6.45
CA LEU A 146 0.63 11.13 5.10
C LEU A 146 1.13 10.13 4.08
N TYR A 147 0.23 9.67 3.20
CA TYR A 147 0.54 8.86 2.04
C TYR A 147 0.81 9.77 0.83
N ILE A 148 2.00 9.61 0.25
CA ILE A 148 2.55 10.48 -0.79
C ILE A 148 2.86 9.60 -1.99
N ASP A 149 2.00 9.69 -3.01
CA ASP A 149 2.18 8.95 -4.26
C ASP A 149 3.21 9.63 -5.18
N THR A 150 3.66 8.87 -6.19
CA THR A 150 4.66 9.34 -7.15
C THR A 150 4.21 10.46 -8.11
N THR A 151 2.98 10.95 -7.98
CA THR A 151 2.49 12.14 -8.70
C THR A 151 2.69 13.44 -7.91
N ASP A 152 3.09 13.37 -6.64
CA ASP A 152 3.49 14.53 -5.84
C ASP A 152 4.71 15.23 -6.48
N SER A 153 4.65 16.56 -6.63
CA SER A 153 5.73 17.31 -7.29
C SER A 153 7.05 17.22 -6.55
N GLU A 154 7.04 17.12 -5.21
CA GLU A 154 8.28 17.03 -4.43
C GLU A 154 8.98 15.70 -4.68
N ILE A 155 8.23 14.61 -4.90
CA ILE A 155 8.81 13.34 -5.36
C ILE A 155 9.40 13.51 -6.76
N LEU A 156 8.68 14.14 -7.69
CA LEU A 156 9.17 14.35 -9.06
C LEU A 156 10.45 15.19 -9.11
N LEU A 157 10.56 16.22 -8.27
CA LEU A 157 11.77 17.03 -8.12
C LEU A 157 12.92 16.24 -7.49
N GLY A 158 12.59 15.31 -6.60
CA GLY A 158 13.54 14.47 -5.90
C GLY A 158 14.19 13.38 -6.73
N LEU A 159 13.58 12.98 -7.84
CA LEU A 159 14.11 11.95 -8.76
C LEU A 159 15.27 12.53 -9.57
N LEU A 160 16.50 12.30 -9.09
CA LEU A 160 17.73 12.70 -9.78
C LEU A 160 18.33 11.51 -10.53
N GLY A 161 18.91 11.78 -11.71
CA GLY A 161 19.52 10.73 -12.55
C GLY A 161 18.52 10.03 -13.47
N ASN A 162 18.74 8.75 -13.76
CA ASN A 162 18.01 8.00 -14.80
C ASN A 162 16.86 7.16 -14.23
N TRP A 163 15.94 7.81 -13.51
CA TRP A 163 14.69 7.16 -13.11
C TRP A 163 13.73 7.07 -14.30
N THR A 164 13.16 5.88 -14.51
CA THR A 164 12.18 5.62 -15.56
C THR A 164 10.82 5.34 -14.93
N LYS A 165 9.78 5.97 -15.46
CA LYS A 165 8.40 5.72 -15.02
C LYS A 165 7.96 4.34 -15.51
N VAL A 166 7.56 3.48 -14.57
CA VAL A 166 7.01 2.14 -14.81
C VAL A 166 5.88 1.93 -13.83
N TYR A 167 4.67 1.66 -14.31
CA TYR A 167 3.51 1.43 -13.43
C TYR A 167 3.83 0.33 -12.39
N PRO A 168 3.60 0.57 -11.07
CA PRO A 168 2.87 1.68 -10.46
C PRO A 168 3.64 2.99 -10.20
N GLY A 169 4.95 3.03 -10.35
CA GLY A 169 5.76 4.19 -9.96
C GLY A 169 6.98 4.44 -10.83
N TYR A 170 8.15 4.47 -10.20
CA TYR A 170 9.42 4.76 -10.84
C TYR A 170 10.47 3.72 -10.47
N ILE A 171 11.38 3.44 -11.39
CA ILE A 171 12.51 2.54 -11.16
C ILE A 171 13.83 3.17 -11.61
N THR A 172 14.94 2.71 -11.05
CA THR A 172 16.29 2.93 -11.59
C THR A 172 17.11 1.65 -11.57
N GLN A 173 17.91 1.47 -12.62
CA GLN A 173 18.89 0.39 -12.77
C GLN A 173 20.32 0.93 -12.87
N GLN A 174 20.49 2.25 -12.87
CA GLN A 174 21.81 2.85 -12.99
C GLN A 174 22.42 3.03 -11.60
N SER A 175 23.58 2.42 -11.37
CA SER A 175 24.42 2.64 -10.18
C SER A 175 24.55 4.12 -9.86
N ASP A 176 24.54 4.44 -8.57
CA ASP A 176 24.67 5.78 -8.01
C ASP A 176 23.51 6.75 -8.36
N SER A 177 22.44 6.25 -8.98
CA SER A 177 21.19 7.00 -9.05
C SER A 177 20.69 7.31 -7.65
N SER A 178 20.24 8.54 -7.46
CA SER A 178 19.80 9.02 -6.16
C SER A 178 18.41 9.60 -6.19
N PHE A 179 17.79 9.64 -5.03
CA PHE A 179 16.52 10.27 -4.77
C PHE A 179 16.66 11.14 -3.52
N SER A 180 16.12 12.36 -3.54
CA SER A 180 16.13 13.27 -2.40
C SER A 180 14.72 13.79 -2.14
N PHE A 181 14.24 13.67 -0.91
CA PHE A 181 12.90 14.10 -0.53
C PHE A 181 12.94 14.85 0.79
N GLU A 182 12.35 16.05 0.80
CA GLU A 182 12.17 16.82 2.02
C GLU A 182 10.83 16.47 2.64
N PHE A 183 10.81 16.24 3.95
CA PHE A 183 9.57 15.95 4.65
C PHE A 183 9.55 16.65 6.01
N TYR A 184 8.33 16.85 6.51
CA TYR A 184 8.10 17.27 7.88
C TYR A 184 7.42 16.10 8.58
N GLY A 185 7.97 15.60 9.68
CA GLY A 185 7.41 14.46 10.40
C GLY A 185 8.42 13.79 11.32
N VAL A 186 8.13 12.56 11.75
CA VAL A 186 8.99 11.79 12.67
C VAL A 186 9.54 10.50 12.07
N SER A 187 9.00 10.02 10.94
CA SER A 187 9.58 8.86 10.23
C SER A 187 9.04 8.76 8.82
N VAL A 188 9.75 8.02 7.96
CA VAL A 188 9.33 7.69 6.59
C VAL A 188 9.36 6.19 6.39
N LEU A 189 8.28 5.66 5.80
CA LEU A 189 8.21 4.31 5.24
C LEU A 189 8.37 4.41 3.72
N TRP A 190 9.32 3.66 3.16
CA TRP A 190 9.51 3.54 1.72
C TRP A 190 8.86 2.26 1.21
N ARG A 191 7.89 2.41 0.29
CA ARG A 191 7.30 1.30 -0.45
C ARG A 191 7.76 1.30 -1.90
N GLY A 192 8.16 0.12 -2.37
CA GLY A 192 8.50 -0.15 -3.75
C GLY A 192 7.83 -1.42 -4.26
N PHE A 193 8.20 -1.85 -5.44
CA PHE A 193 7.68 -3.05 -6.10
C PHE A 193 8.81 -3.81 -6.81
N TYR A 194 8.58 -5.10 -7.03
CA TYR A 194 9.44 -5.95 -7.86
C TYR A 194 8.68 -6.41 -9.09
N TYR A 195 9.32 -6.35 -10.26
CA TYR A 195 8.72 -6.71 -11.53
C TYR A 195 9.55 -7.81 -12.20
N ASN A 196 8.94 -8.96 -12.49
CA ASN A 196 9.65 -10.16 -12.94
C ASN A 196 10.24 -10.07 -14.36
N ASP A 197 9.83 -9.07 -15.15
CA ASP A 197 10.41 -8.76 -16.46
C ASP A 197 11.75 -7.99 -16.37
N LEU A 198 12.17 -7.63 -15.14
CA LEU A 198 13.44 -6.96 -14.85
C LEU A 198 14.42 -7.93 -14.18
N PRO A 199 15.73 -7.59 -14.08
CA PRO A 199 16.69 -8.41 -13.33
C PRO A 199 16.29 -8.53 -11.85
N MET A 200 16.59 -9.68 -11.25
CA MET A 200 16.07 -10.10 -9.94
C MET A 200 17.17 -10.51 -8.96
N ASP A 201 18.42 -10.39 -9.37
CA ASP A 201 19.56 -10.68 -8.50
C ASP A 201 19.61 -9.66 -7.37
N ALA A 202 19.79 -10.15 -6.14
CA ALA A 202 19.80 -9.28 -4.97
C ALA A 202 20.92 -8.23 -5.05
N THR A 203 20.65 -7.05 -4.51
CA THR A 203 21.60 -5.94 -4.39
C THR A 203 21.29 -5.11 -3.15
N THR A 204 22.04 -4.05 -2.95
CA THR A 204 21.81 -3.11 -1.85
C THR A 204 21.49 -1.71 -2.38
N ALA A 205 20.81 -0.95 -1.54
CA ALA A 205 20.71 0.49 -1.66
C ALA A 205 21.01 1.08 -0.27
N THR A 206 21.14 2.39 -0.20
CA THR A 206 21.41 3.08 1.06
C THR A 206 20.45 4.24 1.22
N TYR A 207 20.07 4.57 2.46
CA TYR A 207 19.37 5.80 2.78
C TYR A 207 20.15 6.62 3.82
N SER A 208 19.98 7.93 3.84
CA SER A 208 20.42 8.79 4.93
C SER A 208 19.38 9.87 5.23
N ILE A 209 19.37 10.32 6.48
CA ILE A 209 18.54 11.42 6.97
C ILE A 209 19.47 12.55 7.37
N ASP A 210 19.19 13.77 6.93
CA ASP A 210 19.89 15.01 7.35
C ASP A 210 21.42 14.95 7.18
N GLY A 211 21.88 14.26 6.14
CA GLY A 211 23.31 14.13 5.84
C GLY A 211 24.08 13.19 6.78
N GLN A 212 23.39 12.41 7.61
CA GLN A 212 24.01 11.38 8.43
C GLN A 212 24.64 10.25 7.59
N ALA A 213 25.38 9.37 8.27
CA ALA A 213 26.00 8.20 7.64
C ALA A 213 24.93 7.33 6.93
N PRO A 214 25.16 6.91 5.67
CA PRO A 214 24.21 6.08 4.95
C PRO A 214 23.99 4.72 5.62
N VAL A 215 22.72 4.32 5.73
CA VAL A 215 22.26 3.02 6.25
C VAL A 215 21.93 2.12 5.07
N PRO A 216 22.57 0.94 4.93
CA PRO A 216 22.26 0.01 3.86
C PRO A 216 20.95 -0.73 4.10
N PHE A 217 20.25 -1.06 3.02
CA PHE A 217 19.12 -1.98 3.00
C PHE A 217 19.19 -2.87 1.75
N GLU A 218 18.61 -4.07 1.84
CA GLU A 218 18.65 -5.07 0.77
C GLU A 218 17.45 -4.93 -0.18
N LEU A 219 17.70 -5.16 -1.46
CA LEU A 219 16.69 -5.30 -2.50
C LEU A 219 16.72 -6.75 -2.97
N ASN A 220 15.69 -7.52 -2.61
CA ASN A 220 15.60 -8.94 -2.93
C ASN A 220 14.48 -9.23 -3.93
N GLY A 221 14.79 -9.02 -5.21
CA GLY A 221 13.86 -9.28 -6.31
C GLY A 221 13.42 -10.75 -6.41
N ALA A 222 14.18 -11.71 -5.84
CA ALA A 222 13.86 -13.13 -5.96
C ALA A 222 12.46 -13.50 -5.45
N SER A 223 11.90 -12.71 -4.54
CA SER A 223 10.53 -12.84 -4.01
C SER A 223 9.43 -12.73 -5.09
N ALA A 224 9.69 -12.03 -6.18
CA ALA A 224 8.75 -11.87 -7.31
C ALA A 224 8.95 -12.91 -8.43
N LYS A 225 9.84 -13.92 -8.28
CA LYS A 225 10.07 -14.92 -9.35
C LYS A 225 8.84 -15.76 -9.67
N SER A 226 7.99 -16.03 -8.68
CA SER A 226 6.80 -16.86 -8.84
C SER A 226 5.57 -16.09 -9.29
N THR A 227 5.65 -14.76 -9.38
CA THR A 227 4.53 -13.87 -9.66
C THR A 227 4.90 -12.93 -10.80
N GLN A 228 3.93 -12.23 -11.39
CA GLN A 228 4.28 -11.22 -12.38
C GLN A 228 4.92 -9.98 -11.70
N MET A 229 4.40 -9.61 -10.54
CA MET A 229 4.85 -8.46 -9.79
C MET A 229 4.57 -8.68 -8.30
N LYS A 230 5.43 -8.14 -7.44
CA LYS A 230 5.17 -7.97 -6.01
C LYS A 230 5.05 -6.48 -5.73
N TRP A 231 3.87 -6.04 -5.33
CA TRP A 231 3.54 -4.63 -5.11
C TRP A 231 3.78 -4.23 -3.67
N SER A 232 3.89 -2.91 -3.42
CA SER A 232 3.81 -2.31 -2.09
C SER A 232 4.73 -2.95 -1.04
N GLN A 233 5.90 -3.40 -1.47
CA GLN A 233 6.93 -4.00 -0.65
C GLN A 233 7.62 -2.93 0.20
N VAL A 234 7.72 -3.17 1.50
CA VAL A 234 8.47 -2.30 2.40
C VAL A 234 9.95 -2.54 2.19
N PHE A 235 10.67 -1.53 1.69
CA PHE A 235 12.13 -1.61 1.55
C PHE A 235 12.82 -1.20 2.84
N PHE A 236 12.34 -0.11 3.46
CA PHE A 236 12.79 0.30 4.78
C PHE A 236 11.76 1.21 5.45
N GLN A 237 11.91 1.32 6.77
CA GLN A 237 11.34 2.39 7.57
C GLN A 237 12.47 3.07 8.33
N THR A 238 12.48 4.39 8.37
CA THR A 238 13.45 5.12 9.19
C THR A 238 13.19 4.87 10.68
N PRO A 239 14.19 5.04 11.55
CA PRO A 239 13.94 5.20 12.97
C PRO A 239 12.97 6.37 13.26
N VAL A 240 12.45 6.42 14.48
CA VAL A 240 11.72 7.59 14.97
C VAL A 240 12.72 8.73 15.16
N LEU A 241 12.42 9.86 14.52
CA LEU A 241 13.16 11.11 14.52
C LEU A 241 12.45 12.12 15.44
N GLU A 242 13.16 13.18 15.79
CA GLU A 242 12.53 14.37 16.39
C GLU A 242 11.53 14.97 15.41
N ALA A 243 10.40 15.50 15.89
CA ALA A 243 9.43 16.12 15.00
C ALA A 243 10.02 17.40 14.36
N GLY A 244 10.11 17.44 13.04
CA GLY A 244 10.66 18.59 12.34
C GLY A 244 10.81 18.40 10.83
N HIS A 245 11.55 19.33 10.21
CA HIS A 245 11.98 19.24 8.81
C HIS A 245 13.18 18.30 8.68
N HIS A 246 13.12 17.41 7.71
CA HIS A 246 14.15 16.43 7.42
C HIS A 246 14.37 16.28 5.92
N VAL A 247 15.56 15.79 5.56
CA VAL A 247 15.90 15.44 4.18
C VAL A 247 16.26 13.96 4.10
N LEU A 248 15.40 13.18 3.45
CA LEU A 248 15.68 11.80 3.06
C LEU A 248 16.49 11.78 1.78
N LYS A 249 17.63 11.08 1.78
CA LYS A 249 18.38 10.73 0.56
C LYS A 249 18.45 9.23 0.43
N VAL A 250 18.21 8.71 -0.78
CA VAL A 250 18.35 7.29 -1.11
C VAL A 250 19.28 7.15 -2.32
N SER A 251 20.19 6.18 -2.29
CA SER A 251 21.14 5.90 -3.36
C SER A 251 21.15 4.42 -3.71
N TYR A 252 21.03 4.10 -5.00
CA TYR A 252 21.08 2.74 -5.52
C TYR A 252 22.53 2.30 -5.73
N GLN A 253 22.90 1.09 -5.25
CA GLN A 253 24.27 0.55 -5.35
C GLN A 253 24.35 -0.66 -6.31
N GLY A 254 23.26 -0.98 -7.01
CA GLY A 254 23.26 -2.05 -8.01
C GLY A 254 23.54 -1.57 -9.43
N ASP A 255 23.36 -2.47 -10.38
CA ASP A 255 23.55 -2.23 -11.81
C ASP A 255 22.40 -2.80 -12.66
N GLU A 256 22.57 -2.82 -13.98
CA GLU A 256 21.58 -3.31 -14.95
C GLU A 256 21.31 -4.82 -14.89
N ASN A 257 22.10 -5.59 -14.14
CA ASN A 257 21.92 -7.02 -13.92
C ASN A 257 21.35 -7.33 -12.53
N LYS A 258 21.12 -6.30 -11.71
CA LYS A 258 20.60 -6.42 -10.33
C LYS A 258 19.15 -5.93 -10.21
N THR A 259 18.51 -6.32 -9.12
CA THR A 259 17.16 -5.89 -8.74
C THR A 259 17.08 -4.37 -8.74
N PRO A 260 16.27 -3.75 -9.62
CA PRO A 260 16.13 -2.30 -9.68
C PRO A 260 15.64 -1.72 -8.35
N LEU A 261 16.11 -0.52 -7.99
CA LEU A 261 15.45 0.27 -6.95
C LEU A 261 14.18 0.87 -7.51
N SER A 262 13.06 0.63 -6.83
CA SER A 262 11.75 1.16 -7.21
C SER A 262 11.17 2.06 -6.11
N LEU A 263 10.33 3.00 -6.53
CA LEU A 263 9.53 3.86 -5.68
C LEU A 263 8.08 3.76 -6.14
N GLU A 264 7.21 3.34 -5.22
CA GLU A 264 5.75 3.34 -5.39
C GLU A 264 5.13 4.48 -4.60
N THR A 265 5.46 4.55 -3.30
CA THR A 265 4.87 5.48 -2.35
C THR A 265 5.82 5.74 -1.18
N LEU A 266 5.75 6.95 -0.61
CA LEU A 266 6.27 7.25 0.73
C LEU A 266 5.12 7.44 1.72
N ILE A 267 5.30 6.95 2.95
CA ILE A 267 4.39 7.28 4.06
C ILE A 267 5.16 8.02 5.15
N VAL A 268 4.79 9.27 5.42
CA VAL A 268 5.41 10.12 6.44
C VAL A 268 4.54 10.12 7.69
N GLN A 269 5.11 9.78 8.85
CA GLN A 269 4.37 9.77 10.12
C GLN A 269 4.39 11.14 10.81
N ASN A 270 3.27 11.53 11.40
CA ASN A 270 3.07 12.82 12.10
C ASN A 270 3.49 14.02 11.24
N GLY A 271 3.05 14.02 9.98
CA GLY A 271 3.59 14.94 8.99
C GLY A 271 2.79 16.22 8.82
N THR A 272 3.45 17.37 8.81
CA THR A 272 2.79 18.65 8.45
C THR A 272 2.96 18.97 6.97
N ASN A 273 1.96 19.60 6.36
CA ASN A 273 2.15 20.15 5.01
C ASN A 273 3.19 21.30 5.05
N PRO A 274 4.18 21.33 4.13
CA PRO A 274 5.22 22.37 4.07
C PRO A 274 4.66 23.79 3.96
N GLY A 275 3.44 23.95 3.43
CA GLY A 275 2.76 25.24 3.30
C GLY A 275 1.99 25.67 4.56
N SER A 276 1.81 24.77 5.52
CA SER A 276 1.08 25.00 6.77
C SER A 276 2.04 25.30 7.92
N THR A 277 3.08 26.11 7.69
CA THR A 277 3.71 26.85 8.78
C THR A 277 2.68 27.79 9.36
N SER A 278 1.85 27.25 10.25
CA SER A 278 1.25 28.01 11.33
C SER A 278 2.42 28.74 11.97
N ILE A 279 2.54 30.03 11.67
CA ILE A 279 3.38 30.96 12.42
C ILE A 279 2.77 30.95 13.82
N ALA A 280 3.12 29.94 14.62
CA ALA A 280 3.04 30.04 16.05
C ALA A 280 4.04 31.15 16.37
N GLN A 281 3.54 32.39 16.34
CA GLN A 281 4.22 33.55 16.89
C GLN A 281 4.54 33.17 18.32
N GLY A 282 5.75 32.68 18.53
CA GLY A 282 6.39 32.75 19.82
C GLY A 282 6.36 34.22 20.19
N GLN A 283 5.42 34.59 21.05
CA GLN A 283 5.56 35.71 21.98
C GLN A 283 6.77 35.37 22.86
N SER A 284 7.95 35.54 22.27
CA SER A 284 9.20 35.64 22.98
C SER A 284 9.15 36.97 23.71
N SER A 285 8.77 36.91 24.99
CA SER A 285 8.95 38.01 25.93
C SER A 285 10.44 38.17 26.16
N THR A 286 11.09 39.01 25.34
CA THR A 286 12.45 39.48 25.60
C THR A 286 12.41 40.89 26.19
N PRO A 287 13.12 41.15 27.31
CA PRO A 287 13.21 42.47 27.91
C PRO A 287 14.12 43.37 27.07
N THR A 288 13.67 44.62 26.90
CA THR A 288 14.41 45.71 26.28
C THR A 288 15.72 45.96 27.03
N VAL A 289 16.86 45.76 26.36
CA VAL A 289 18.14 46.38 26.76
C VAL A 289 18.70 47.13 25.57
N THR A 290 18.66 48.45 25.69
CA THR A 290 19.22 49.43 24.77
C THR A 290 20.74 49.47 24.96
N SER A 291 21.51 49.17 23.92
CA SER A 291 22.91 49.59 23.85
C SER A 291 23.26 50.07 22.45
N THR A 292 23.49 51.38 22.40
CA THR A 292 23.91 52.18 21.26
C THR A 292 25.39 51.91 20.99
N PHE A 293 25.73 51.41 19.80
CA PHE A 293 27.11 51.48 19.31
C PHE A 293 27.13 51.79 17.81
N ALA A 294 27.69 52.95 17.48
CA ALA A 294 27.92 53.44 16.13
C ALA A 294 29.23 52.88 15.59
N GLY A 295 29.22 52.38 14.35
CA GLY A 295 30.41 51.95 13.61
C GLY A 295 30.13 51.99 12.10
N PRO A 296 31.04 52.53 11.27
CA PRO A 296 30.76 52.87 9.87
C PRO A 296 30.97 51.69 8.93
N THR A 297 30.04 51.50 7.98
CA THR A 297 30.10 50.47 6.93
C THR A 297 30.62 51.07 5.61
N PRO A 298 31.52 50.36 4.88
CA PRO A 298 32.08 50.83 3.63
C PRO A 298 31.17 50.60 2.41
N THR A 299 31.37 51.48 1.45
CA THR A 299 30.73 51.61 0.14
C THR A 299 31.07 50.44 -0.79
N SER A 300 30.05 49.77 -1.34
CA SER A 300 30.19 48.83 -2.45
C SER A 300 29.23 49.22 -3.57
N SER A 301 29.82 49.68 -4.67
CA SER A 301 29.17 50.10 -5.92
C SER A 301 28.68 48.90 -6.74
N SER A 302 27.37 48.80 -6.97
CA SER A 302 26.77 47.87 -7.94
C SER A 302 26.44 48.59 -9.24
N SER A 303 27.12 48.23 -10.32
CA SER A 303 26.86 48.68 -11.69
C SER A 303 25.63 48.00 -12.29
N SER A 304 24.59 48.79 -12.56
CA SER A 304 23.39 48.39 -13.31
C SER A 304 23.64 48.45 -14.82
N ILE A 305 23.69 47.30 -15.48
CA ILE A 305 23.65 47.20 -16.95
C ILE A 305 22.19 46.94 -17.35
N ALA A 306 21.57 47.95 -17.95
CA ALA A 306 20.25 47.87 -18.55
C ALA A 306 20.32 47.18 -19.91
N SER A 307 19.56 46.10 -20.08
CA SER A 307 19.35 45.43 -21.38
C SER A 307 17.99 45.84 -21.96
N PRO A 308 17.88 46.14 -23.27
CA PRO A 308 16.65 46.62 -23.90
C PRO A 308 15.70 45.46 -24.22
N GLN A 309 14.50 45.52 -23.66
CA GLN A 309 13.42 44.55 -23.87
C GLN A 309 12.71 44.83 -25.20
N LYS A 310 12.90 43.95 -26.19
CA LYS A 310 12.25 44.03 -27.51
C LYS A 310 10.99 43.16 -27.51
N THR A 311 9.83 43.79 -27.45
CA THR A 311 8.52 43.12 -27.56
C THR A 311 8.21 42.80 -29.02
N THR A 312 8.27 41.52 -29.40
CA THR A 312 7.80 41.05 -30.72
C THR A 312 6.55 40.20 -30.55
N ASN A 313 5.45 40.64 -31.18
CA ASN A 313 4.16 39.97 -31.19
C ASN A 313 4.25 38.63 -31.93
N SER A 314 4.10 37.50 -31.22
CA SER A 314 4.29 36.13 -31.70
C SER A 314 2.98 35.41 -32.07
N THR A 315 1.99 36.14 -32.60
CA THR A 315 0.75 35.54 -33.12
C THR A 315 0.96 34.57 -34.32
N PRO A 316 1.91 34.76 -35.26
CA PRO A 316 2.02 33.86 -36.41
C PRO A 316 2.65 32.49 -36.11
N LEU A 317 3.30 32.30 -34.94
CA LEU A 317 3.96 31.04 -34.60
C LEU A 317 2.97 29.98 -34.06
N ILE A 318 1.87 30.42 -33.44
CA ILE A 318 0.88 29.52 -32.81
C ILE A 318 -0.05 28.89 -33.87
N VAL A 319 -0.38 29.61 -34.94
CA VAL A 319 -1.29 29.12 -35.99
C VAL A 319 -0.64 27.99 -36.82
N GLY A 320 0.69 27.99 -36.98
CA GLY A 320 1.40 26.96 -37.73
C GLY A 320 1.40 25.58 -37.06
N GLY A 321 1.45 25.53 -35.72
CA GLY A 321 1.47 24.28 -34.96
C GLY A 321 0.15 23.51 -35.03
N VAL A 322 -0.98 24.21 -34.98
CA VAL A 322 -2.32 23.59 -34.96
C VAL A 322 -2.64 22.92 -36.31
N LEU A 323 -2.31 23.58 -37.42
CA LEU A 323 -2.53 23.01 -38.76
C LEU A 323 -1.62 21.80 -39.03
N GLY A 324 -0.38 21.82 -38.54
CA GLY A 324 0.53 20.67 -38.63
C GLY A 324 0.05 19.48 -37.79
N GLY A 325 -0.43 19.74 -36.56
CA GLY A 325 -0.94 18.71 -35.66
C GLY A 325 -2.14 17.95 -36.23
N ILE A 326 -3.10 18.66 -36.83
CA ILE A 326 -4.29 18.03 -37.45
C ILE A 326 -3.88 17.11 -38.61
N GLY A 327 -2.90 17.52 -39.42
CA GLY A 327 -2.39 16.69 -40.52
C GLY A 327 -1.79 15.36 -40.03
N ILE A 328 -0.96 15.39 -38.99
CA ILE A 328 -0.35 14.19 -38.42
C ILE A 328 -1.42 13.28 -37.78
N LEU A 329 -2.40 13.86 -37.08
CA LEU A 329 -3.45 13.10 -36.40
C LEU A 329 -4.37 12.36 -37.39
N LEU A 330 -4.64 12.97 -38.56
CA LEU A 330 -5.37 12.31 -39.65
C LEU A 330 -4.57 11.16 -40.28
N ILE A 331 -3.25 11.29 -40.39
CA ILE A 331 -2.39 10.22 -40.91
C ILE A 331 -2.35 9.04 -39.94
N VAL A 332 -2.15 9.31 -38.64
CA VAL A 332 -2.09 8.27 -37.60
C VAL A 332 -3.42 7.53 -37.48
N SER A 333 -4.55 8.24 -37.49
CA SER A 333 -5.88 7.62 -37.44
C SER A 333 -6.18 6.78 -38.68
N GLY A 334 -5.74 7.22 -39.87
CA GLY A 334 -5.84 6.43 -41.11
C GLY A 334 -5.03 5.12 -41.06
N ILE A 335 -3.80 5.18 -40.54
CA ILE A 335 -2.94 4.00 -40.36
C ILE A 335 -3.56 3.02 -39.36
N ALA A 336 -4.01 3.52 -38.20
CA ALA A 336 -4.67 2.69 -37.19
C ALA A 336 -5.93 2.01 -37.75
N PHE A 337 -6.78 2.76 -38.47
CA PHE A 337 -7.98 2.21 -39.11
C PHE A 337 -7.64 1.10 -40.12
N PHE A 338 -6.57 1.27 -40.92
CA PHE A 338 -6.12 0.26 -41.88
C PHE A 338 -5.69 -1.04 -41.19
N PHE A 339 -4.92 -0.96 -40.09
CA PHE A 339 -4.50 -2.14 -39.33
C PHE A 339 -5.68 -2.83 -38.64
N LEU A 340 -6.62 -2.08 -38.07
CA LEU A 340 -7.82 -2.63 -37.44
C LEU A 340 -8.72 -3.35 -38.47
N ARG A 341 -8.87 -2.79 -39.67
CA ARG A 341 -9.63 -3.43 -40.76
C ARG A 341 -8.96 -4.72 -41.24
N ARG A 342 -7.63 -4.74 -41.34
CA ARG A 342 -6.87 -5.95 -41.72
C ARG A 342 -6.99 -7.05 -40.67
N HIS A 343 -7.05 -6.69 -39.39
CA HIS A 343 -7.18 -7.67 -38.31
C HIS A 343 -8.57 -8.32 -38.27
N ARG A 344 -9.63 -7.57 -38.58
CA ARG A 344 -11.01 -8.10 -38.62
C ARG A 344 -11.23 -9.15 -39.72
N HIS A 345 -10.49 -9.10 -40.83
CA HIS A 345 -10.61 -10.11 -41.89
C HIS A 345 -10.04 -11.48 -41.51
N LYS A 346 -9.11 -11.57 -40.55
CA LYS A 346 -8.51 -12.86 -40.15
C LYS A 346 -9.37 -13.66 -39.17
N ARG A 347 -10.38 -13.05 -38.54
CA ARG A 347 -11.26 -13.72 -37.55
C ARG A 347 -12.50 -14.39 -38.14
N ARG A 348 -12.63 -14.44 -39.47
CA ARG A 348 -13.68 -15.22 -40.15
C ARG A 348 -13.10 -16.47 -40.83
N ARG A 349 -12.48 -17.36 -40.05
CA ARG A 349 -12.39 -18.76 -40.46
C ARG A 349 -13.64 -19.47 -39.92
N PRO A 350 -14.50 -20.02 -40.77
CA PRO A 350 -15.66 -20.79 -40.33
C PRO A 350 -15.15 -22.05 -39.62
N GLU A 351 -15.52 -22.16 -38.36
CA GLU A 351 -15.38 -23.34 -37.53
C GLU A 351 -16.11 -24.50 -38.22
N ARG A 352 -15.34 -25.42 -38.81
CA ARG A 352 -15.87 -26.68 -39.33
C ARG A 352 -16.23 -27.54 -38.13
N ALA A 353 -17.51 -27.88 -38.04
CA ALA A 353 -18.06 -28.88 -37.14
C ALA A 353 -17.23 -30.17 -37.18
N SER A 354 -16.57 -30.48 -36.07
CA SER A 354 -16.01 -31.79 -35.78
C SER A 354 -17.10 -32.68 -35.21
N THR A 355 -17.54 -33.62 -36.04
CA THR A 355 -18.40 -34.76 -35.72
C THR A 355 -17.75 -35.66 -34.66
N PRO A 356 -18.49 -36.14 -33.64
CA PRO A 356 -17.99 -37.16 -32.73
C PRO A 356 -18.06 -38.54 -33.40
N SER A 357 -16.90 -39.13 -33.69
CA SER A 357 -16.81 -40.52 -34.17
C SER A 357 -16.79 -41.48 -32.99
N HIS A 358 -17.87 -42.23 -32.89
CA HIS A 358 -18.08 -43.36 -32.00
C HIS A 358 -17.39 -44.58 -32.61
N ASP A 359 -16.45 -45.22 -31.92
CA ASP A 359 -15.85 -46.49 -32.36
C ASP A 359 -16.08 -47.58 -31.29
N PRO A 360 -16.88 -48.62 -31.59
CA PRO A 360 -17.03 -49.78 -30.75
C PRO A 360 -16.26 -50.98 -31.33
N ARG A 361 -15.34 -51.54 -30.54
CA ARG A 361 -15.08 -53.00 -30.35
C ARG A 361 -13.60 -53.39 -30.28
N SER A 362 -13.30 -53.90 -29.09
CA SER A 362 -12.77 -55.24 -28.81
C SER A 362 -11.27 -55.44 -28.67
N MET A 363 -11.01 -56.29 -27.66
CA MET A 363 -9.85 -57.13 -27.37
C MET A 363 -8.93 -56.55 -26.31
N GLN A 364 -8.54 -57.26 -25.25
CA GLN A 364 -8.87 -58.61 -24.80
C GLN A 364 -8.32 -58.72 -23.38
N GLU A 365 -9.12 -59.30 -22.51
CA GLU A 365 -8.83 -59.63 -21.13
C GLU A 365 -7.67 -60.64 -21.06
N VAL A 366 -6.59 -60.29 -20.37
CA VAL A 366 -5.52 -61.22 -19.98
C VAL A 366 -5.32 -61.11 -18.46
N ILE A 367 -5.77 -62.17 -17.79
CA ILE A 367 -5.66 -62.42 -16.37
C ILE A 367 -4.22 -62.88 -16.06
N HIS A 368 -3.56 -62.24 -15.10
CA HIS A 368 -2.38 -62.79 -14.42
C HIS A 368 -2.67 -62.94 -12.92
N PRO A 369 -2.46 -64.13 -12.33
CA PRO A 369 -2.57 -64.37 -10.88
C PRO A 369 -1.22 -64.24 -10.15
N PHE A 370 -1.33 -64.15 -8.81
CA PHE A 370 -0.32 -64.35 -7.73
C PHE A 370 0.34 -63.09 -7.12
N PRO A 371 0.80 -63.13 -5.84
CA PRO A 371 0.36 -63.94 -4.69
C PRO A 371 0.15 -63.15 -3.39
N LEU A 372 -0.41 -63.90 -2.44
CA LEU A 372 -0.63 -63.66 -1.02
C LEU A 372 0.62 -63.11 -0.28
N TYR A 373 0.41 -62.09 0.56
CA TYR A 373 1.15 -61.96 1.81
C TYR A 373 0.20 -62.20 2.98
N ASP A 374 0.57 -63.22 3.73
CA ASP A 374 0.04 -63.61 5.02
C ASP A 374 0.81 -62.82 6.09
N THR A 375 0.13 -62.03 6.93
CA THR A 375 0.66 -61.68 8.25
C THR A 375 -0.51 -61.53 9.21
N THR A 376 -0.51 -62.47 10.13
CA THR A 376 -1.44 -62.74 11.21
C THR A 376 -1.27 -61.78 12.39
N GLY A 377 -2.35 -61.53 13.14
CA GLY A 377 -2.34 -60.83 14.43
C GLY A 377 -3.65 -60.10 14.75
N SER A 378 -4.77 -60.82 14.93
CA SER A 378 -5.42 -61.04 16.24
C SER A 378 -6.02 -59.77 16.89
N LEU A 379 -7.30 -59.48 16.63
CA LEU A 379 -8.49 -59.69 17.52
C LEU A 379 -8.66 -58.68 18.69
N SER A 380 -9.70 -57.84 18.62
CA SER A 380 -10.81 -57.85 19.62
C SER A 380 -11.96 -56.89 19.23
N THR A 381 -13.05 -57.51 18.76
CA THR A 381 -14.49 -57.23 18.96
C THR A 381 -14.98 -55.90 19.55
N LYS A 382 -15.90 -55.22 18.84
CA LYS A 382 -17.36 -55.30 19.14
C LYS A 382 -18.24 -54.67 18.04
N LEU A 383 -19.16 -55.50 17.54
CA LEU A 383 -20.31 -55.18 16.70
C LEU A 383 -21.34 -54.30 17.44
N SER A 384 -22.01 -53.41 16.70
CA SER A 384 -23.47 -53.24 16.81
C SER A 384 -24.06 -52.95 15.43
N LEU A 385 -25.11 -53.70 15.09
CA LEU A 385 -25.86 -53.77 13.84
C LEU A 385 -27.25 -53.12 14.04
N ILE A 386 -27.97 -52.93 12.90
CA ILE A 386 -29.43 -52.75 12.67
C ILE A 386 -29.82 -51.31 12.23
N PRO A 387 -30.72 -51.09 11.22
CA PRO A 387 -30.85 -51.67 9.86
C PRO A 387 -31.12 -50.56 8.79
N PRO A 388 -31.30 -50.90 7.49
CA PRO A 388 -31.77 -49.95 6.47
C PRO A 388 -33.30 -50.01 6.28
N ALA A 389 -33.95 -48.86 6.16
CA ALA A 389 -35.35 -48.75 5.75
C ALA A 389 -35.46 -48.05 4.38
N ALA A 390 -36.35 -48.58 3.56
CA ALA A 390 -36.50 -48.35 2.14
C ALA A 390 -37.40 -47.16 1.77
N ASN A 391 -37.15 -46.64 0.56
CA ASN A 391 -38.07 -46.13 -0.47
C ASN A 391 -39.32 -45.32 -0.05
N LEU A 392 -39.43 -44.10 -0.57
CA LEU A 392 -40.66 -43.65 -1.23
C LEU A 392 -40.40 -42.49 -2.20
N ALA A 393 -40.76 -42.74 -3.46
CA ALA A 393 -40.85 -41.77 -4.54
C ALA A 393 -42.11 -40.90 -4.40
N GLY A 394 -42.02 -39.64 -4.81
CA GLY A 394 -43.17 -38.75 -4.99
C GLY A 394 -42.77 -37.44 -5.67
N PRO A 395 -43.40 -37.03 -6.78
CA PRO A 395 -43.02 -35.84 -7.54
C PRO A 395 -43.74 -34.60 -6.99
N SER A 396 -42.99 -33.54 -6.68
CA SER A 396 -43.57 -32.23 -6.36
C SER A 396 -43.51 -31.30 -7.56
N ARG A 397 -44.71 -30.98 -8.07
CA ARG A 397 -45.01 -29.88 -8.98
C ARG A 397 -44.50 -28.57 -8.38
N TYR A 398 -43.67 -27.83 -9.11
CA TYR A 398 -43.48 -26.41 -8.87
C TYR A 398 -44.49 -25.61 -9.71
N GLN A 399 -45.42 -24.96 -9.01
CA GLN A 399 -46.27 -23.91 -9.56
C GLN A 399 -45.45 -22.61 -9.68
N ARG A 400 -45.70 -21.88 -10.77
CA ARG A 400 -45.30 -20.49 -11.02
C ARG A 400 -45.75 -19.55 -9.90
N PRO A 401 -45.05 -18.43 -9.73
CA PRO A 401 -45.68 -17.11 -9.67
C PRO A 401 -45.22 -16.27 -10.87
N MET A 402 -46.13 -15.84 -11.75
CA MET A 402 -46.85 -14.55 -11.69
C MET A 402 -45.92 -13.37 -11.98
N GLN A 403 -46.00 -12.99 -13.25
CA GLN A 403 -45.35 -11.87 -13.91
C GLN A 403 -46.15 -10.62 -13.55
N GLU A 404 -45.52 -9.69 -12.83
CA GLU A 404 -46.16 -8.44 -12.42
C GLU A 404 -46.04 -7.40 -13.53
N THR A 405 -47.19 -6.86 -13.89
CA THR A 405 -47.43 -5.93 -14.99
C THR A 405 -46.97 -4.53 -14.61
N ILE A 406 -46.14 -3.96 -15.48
CA ILE A 406 -45.73 -2.56 -15.49
C ILE A 406 -46.92 -1.72 -16.00
N GLU A 407 -47.36 -0.74 -15.21
CA GLU A 407 -48.26 0.35 -15.64
C GLU A 407 -47.63 1.72 -15.26
N PRO A 408 -47.93 2.79 -16.02
CA PRO A 408 -47.04 3.92 -16.20
C PRO A 408 -47.27 5.10 -15.23
N PHE A 409 -46.20 5.84 -14.97
CA PHE A 409 -46.18 7.15 -14.32
C PHE A 409 -47.03 8.20 -15.06
N PRO A 410 -47.75 9.08 -14.34
CA PRO A 410 -48.05 10.41 -14.82
C PRO A 410 -47.13 11.48 -14.21
N LEU A 411 -46.99 12.53 -15.03
CA LEU A 411 -46.10 13.68 -14.95
C LEU A 411 -46.40 14.66 -13.81
N PHE A 412 -45.33 15.35 -13.40
CA PHE A 412 -45.22 16.73 -12.93
C PHE A 412 -46.50 17.52 -12.64
N GLU A 413 -46.59 18.06 -11.42
CA GLU A 413 -46.99 19.45 -11.24
C GLU A 413 -46.25 20.10 -10.06
N SER A 414 -45.65 21.25 -10.36
CA SER A 414 -44.88 22.11 -9.46
C SER A 414 -45.76 23.28 -9.05
N THR A 415 -45.92 23.54 -7.75
CA THR A 415 -46.00 24.90 -7.16
C THR A 415 -46.21 24.84 -5.65
N ALA A 416 -45.32 25.51 -4.88
CA ALA A 416 -45.64 26.53 -3.88
C ALA A 416 -44.56 26.65 -2.77
N SER A 417 -43.80 27.75 -2.88
CA SER A 417 -43.29 28.72 -1.89
C SER A 417 -42.99 28.38 -0.40
N PRO A 418 -42.04 29.14 0.22
CA PRO A 418 -41.35 28.78 1.44
C PRO A 418 -42.00 29.37 2.70
N LEU A 419 -41.89 28.64 3.82
CA LEU A 419 -42.08 29.19 5.16
C LEU A 419 -40.76 29.12 5.94
N THR A 420 -40.43 30.27 6.52
CA THR A 420 -39.27 30.61 7.36
C THR A 420 -39.21 29.85 8.70
N PRO A 421 -38.04 29.81 9.37
CA PRO A 421 -37.76 28.89 10.46
C PRO A 421 -38.24 29.41 11.81
N SER A 422 -38.81 28.53 12.64
CA SER A 422 -39.02 28.78 14.06
C SER A 422 -37.89 28.17 14.88
N SER A 423 -37.25 29.05 15.64
CA SER A 423 -36.30 28.79 16.71
C SER A 423 -36.87 27.85 17.78
N SER A 424 -36.15 26.79 18.12
CA SER A 424 -36.23 26.20 19.45
C SER A 424 -34.86 25.64 19.87
N THR A 425 -34.21 26.39 20.76
CA THR A 425 -33.12 25.95 21.64
C THR A 425 -33.65 24.93 22.65
N PRO A 426 -32.90 23.85 22.93
CA PRO A 426 -32.94 23.22 24.24
C PRO A 426 -31.64 23.45 25.03
N SER A 427 -31.86 24.06 26.18
CA SER A 427 -31.06 24.12 27.40
C SER A 427 -29.89 23.13 27.51
N ALA A 428 -28.71 23.69 27.79
CA ALA A 428 -27.60 23.01 28.43
C ALA A 428 -28.03 22.43 29.78
N ALA A 429 -27.71 21.16 30.02
CA ALA A 429 -27.80 20.52 31.33
C ALA A 429 -26.40 20.09 31.76
N ASN A 430 -25.92 20.77 32.80
CA ASN A 430 -24.75 20.44 33.60
C ASN A 430 -24.72 18.95 33.99
N TRP A 431 -23.63 18.27 33.68
CA TRP A 431 -23.20 17.08 34.41
C TRP A 431 -21.83 17.35 35.01
N SER A 432 -21.85 17.68 36.30
CA SER A 432 -20.72 17.60 37.20
C SER A 432 -20.83 16.29 37.94
N SER A 433 -19.83 15.42 37.81
CA SER A 433 -19.63 14.31 38.73
C SER A 433 -18.14 14.08 38.91
N ALA A 434 -17.58 14.83 39.85
CA ALA A 434 -16.36 14.45 40.55
C ALA A 434 -16.67 13.18 41.38
N PHE A 435 -15.98 12.09 41.09
CA PHE A 435 -15.83 10.98 42.03
C PHE A 435 -14.39 10.98 42.54
N MET A 436 -14.20 11.62 43.69
CA MET A 436 -13.11 11.30 44.60
C MET A 436 -13.48 9.99 45.31
N SER A 437 -12.67 8.96 45.15
CA SER A 437 -12.59 7.85 46.09
C SER A 437 -11.16 7.76 46.61
N THR A 438 -10.97 8.33 47.79
CA THR A 438 -9.88 8.00 48.70
C THR A 438 -10.11 6.60 49.25
N SER A 439 -9.15 5.68 49.05
CA SER A 439 -8.97 4.58 50.01
C SER A 439 -7.50 4.50 50.42
N LYS A 440 -7.33 4.52 51.74
CA LYS A 440 -6.07 4.49 52.48
C LYS A 440 -5.41 3.12 52.34
N GLY A 441 -4.09 3.14 52.43
CA GLY A 441 -3.24 1.97 52.38
C GLY A 441 -3.48 0.95 53.49
N SER A 442 -3.03 -0.27 53.20
CA SER A 442 -2.63 -1.25 54.18
C SER A 442 -1.41 -1.97 53.62
N THR A 443 -0.29 -1.77 54.31
CA THR A 443 0.91 -2.60 54.26
C THR A 443 0.55 -4.04 54.57
N ASN A 444 1.04 -5.01 53.77
CA ASN A 444 1.59 -6.24 54.33
C ASN A 444 2.52 -6.94 53.35
N SER A 445 3.76 -7.07 53.81
CA SER A 445 4.77 -8.07 53.48
C SER A 445 4.18 -9.47 53.28
N THR A 446 4.59 -10.14 52.19
CA THR A 446 5.22 -11.47 52.20
C THR A 446 5.54 -11.93 50.76
N ASN A 447 6.82 -11.85 50.38
CA ASN A 447 7.50 -12.85 49.53
C ASN A 447 8.05 -13.94 50.50
N PRO A 448 8.44 -15.17 50.08
CA PRO A 448 8.88 -15.55 48.72
C PRO A 448 8.39 -16.94 48.22
N TYR A 449 8.43 -17.17 46.91
CA TYR A 449 8.78 -18.49 46.36
C TYR A 449 9.54 -18.32 45.05
N THR A 450 10.84 -18.56 45.15
CA THR A 450 11.79 -18.79 44.06
C THR A 450 11.67 -20.22 43.56
N SER A 451 11.54 -20.42 42.25
CA SER A 451 11.84 -21.71 41.60
C SER A 451 12.88 -21.50 40.52
N SER A 452 14.08 -21.96 40.87
CA SER A 452 15.28 -22.08 40.06
C SER A 452 15.10 -23.15 38.97
N ALA A 453 15.50 -22.85 37.74
CA ALA A 453 15.83 -23.86 36.74
C ALA A 453 17.21 -23.51 36.14
N SER A 454 18.20 -24.20 36.68
CA SER A 454 19.57 -24.31 36.18
C SER A 454 19.58 -25.07 34.85
N HIS A 455 20.16 -24.48 33.79
CA HIS A 455 20.69 -25.26 32.68
C HIS A 455 22.16 -24.92 32.44
N LEU A 456 22.89 -26.02 32.31
CA LEU A 456 24.30 -26.23 32.50
C LEU A 456 25.10 -25.78 31.27
N SER A 457 26.09 -24.92 31.47
CA SER A 457 27.15 -24.67 30.50
C SER A 457 28.07 -25.89 30.39
N THR A 458 28.30 -26.36 29.16
CA THR A 458 29.46 -27.20 28.84
C THR A 458 30.22 -26.56 27.69
N HIS A 459 31.40 -26.02 28.02
CA HIS A 459 32.50 -25.77 27.10
C HIS A 459 32.90 -27.04 26.34
N PRO A 460 33.42 -26.89 25.12
CA PRO A 460 34.68 -27.54 24.82
C PRO A 460 35.76 -26.57 24.33
N SER A 461 36.98 -26.90 24.75
CA SER A 461 38.27 -26.27 24.44
C SER A 461 38.68 -26.43 22.96
N PRO A 462 39.70 -25.70 22.50
CA PRO A 462 40.03 -25.50 21.09
C PRO A 462 40.91 -26.63 20.56
N ASN A 463 40.59 -27.12 19.36
CA ASN A 463 41.44 -28.06 18.64
C ASN A 463 42.24 -27.32 17.57
N GLN A 464 43.56 -27.37 17.72
CA GLN A 464 44.55 -27.04 16.72
C GLN A 464 44.41 -27.97 15.50
N GLY A 465 44.56 -27.43 14.28
CA GLY A 465 44.69 -28.29 13.10
C GLY A 465 44.63 -27.55 11.76
N ASN A 466 45.83 -27.25 11.24
CA ASN A 466 46.22 -27.01 9.84
C ASN A 466 45.83 -25.71 9.12
N PRO A 467 46.84 -24.91 8.69
CA PRO A 467 46.64 -23.89 7.67
C PRO A 467 46.56 -24.54 6.28
N THR A 468 45.41 -24.39 5.63
CA THR A 468 45.30 -24.61 4.18
C THR A 468 46.07 -23.51 3.47
N ARG A 469 47.11 -23.96 2.77
CA ARG A 469 48.01 -23.18 1.93
C ARG A 469 47.29 -22.92 0.61
N ASP A 470 46.75 -21.70 0.43
CA ASP A 470 46.22 -21.29 -0.86
C ASP A 470 47.37 -21.11 -1.85
N VAL A 471 47.21 -21.80 -2.98
CA VAL A 471 48.16 -21.81 -4.08
C VAL A 471 47.86 -20.60 -4.95
N ASP A 472 48.79 -19.66 -4.88
CA ASP A 472 48.99 -18.53 -5.78
C ASP A 472 48.77 -18.94 -7.26
N SER A 473 47.65 -18.50 -7.83
CA SER A 473 47.36 -18.62 -9.25
C SER A 473 47.85 -17.37 -9.95
N GLY A 474 49.16 -17.34 -10.23
CA GLY A 474 49.81 -16.29 -10.99
C GLY A 474 49.18 -16.13 -12.38
N MET A 475 48.41 -15.06 -12.57
CA MET A 475 48.16 -14.50 -13.90
C MET A 475 49.23 -13.49 -14.23
N ARG A 476 50.04 -13.83 -15.24
CA ARG A 476 50.99 -12.93 -15.90
C ARG A 476 50.19 -11.89 -16.71
N PHE A 477 50.32 -10.62 -16.34
CA PHE A 477 49.95 -9.52 -17.24
C PHE A 477 51.05 -9.33 -18.27
N THR A 478 50.67 -9.40 -19.54
CA THR A 478 51.48 -9.01 -20.70
C THR A 478 51.66 -7.50 -20.71
N GLU A 479 52.90 -7.07 -21.00
CA GLU A 479 53.33 -5.69 -21.17
C GLU A 479 52.40 -4.88 -22.08
N GLY A 480 51.85 -3.80 -21.53
CA GLY A 480 51.10 -2.77 -22.25
C GLY A 480 51.58 -1.41 -21.80
N ASN A 481 52.35 -0.76 -22.67
CA ASN A 481 52.96 0.56 -22.48
C ASN A 481 51.89 1.63 -22.21
N GLY A 482 51.88 2.21 -21.00
CA GLY A 482 50.93 3.27 -20.64
C GLY A 482 51.27 3.92 -19.31
N SER A 483 51.58 5.21 -19.35
CA SER A 483 52.09 6.05 -18.26
C SER A 483 51.25 5.98 -16.96
N VAL A 484 51.87 5.55 -15.88
CA VAL A 484 51.34 5.65 -14.51
C VAL A 484 51.69 7.03 -13.94
N ILE A 485 50.67 7.83 -13.64
CA ILE A 485 50.78 9.04 -12.82
C ILE A 485 50.49 8.63 -11.37
N LEU A 486 51.52 8.64 -10.53
CA LEU A 486 51.40 8.45 -9.07
C LEU A 486 50.95 9.77 -8.41
N PRO A 487 49.94 9.75 -7.52
CA PRO A 487 49.65 10.90 -6.67
C PRO A 487 50.66 10.99 -5.49
N PRO A 488 50.93 12.20 -4.97
CA PRO A 488 51.91 12.41 -3.92
C PRO A 488 51.45 11.86 -2.57
N SER A 489 52.40 11.27 -1.86
CA SER A 489 52.29 10.81 -0.47
C SER A 489 52.18 12.00 0.50
N TYR A 490 51.14 12.01 1.34
CA TYR A 490 51.07 12.89 2.51
C TYR A 490 51.80 12.25 3.69
N THR A 491 52.79 12.95 4.23
CA THR A 491 53.38 12.73 5.56
C THR A 491 52.49 13.36 6.63
N ALA A 492 52.28 12.64 7.73
CA ALA A 492 51.63 13.14 8.93
C ALA A 492 52.60 14.00 9.76
N GLU A 493 52.15 15.17 10.21
CA GLU A 493 52.59 15.82 11.46
C GLU A 493 51.50 15.64 12.52
#